data_AF-A0A966J270-F1
#
_entry.id   AF-A0A966J270-F1
#
_cell.length_a   1.000
_cell.length_b   1.000
_cell.length_c   1.000
_cell.angle_alpha   90.00
_cell.angle_beta   90.00
_cell.angle_gamma   90.00
#
_symmetry.space_group_name_H-M   'P 1'
#
loop_
_entity.id
_entity.type
_entity.pdbx_description
1 polymer ?
#
loop_
_entity_poly.entity_id
_entity_poly.type
_entity_poly.pdbx_seq_one_letter_code
_entity_poly.pdbx_strand_id
1 'polypeptide(L)'
;MSDSAVLNQHLIDPEICIRCNTCEAICPVGAITHDSNNYVVKADVCNFCMACVPPCPTGSIDNWRPVPIHKAYTIEEQLGWESLPAPLSDEELQAAGVVAQDAITQAATTAASAASAATTA
;
A
#
# COMPACT_ATOMS: atom_id res chain seq x y z
N MET A 1 24.94 0.15 2.85
CA MET A 1 23.84 -0.69 3.39
C MET A 1 22.66 -0.42 2.47
N SER A 2 22.39 -1.34 1.55
CA SER A 2 21.46 -1.14 0.45
C SER A 2 20.04 -0.99 0.98
N ASP A 3 19.50 0.22 0.88
CA ASP A 3 18.20 0.67 1.35
C ASP A 3 17.07 0.25 0.39
N SER A 4 17.09 -1.04 0.00
CA SER A 4 16.17 -1.65 -0.97
C SER A 4 14.97 -2.31 -0.32
N ALA A 5 14.68 -1.97 0.94
CA ALA A 5 13.51 -2.51 1.61
C ALA A 5 12.27 -1.69 1.24
N VAL A 6 11.19 -2.42 1.00
CA VAL A 6 9.88 -1.90 0.60
C VAL A 6 8.95 -2.14 1.77
N LEU A 7 8.11 -1.15 2.08
CA LEU A 7 7.03 -1.33 3.05
C LEU A 7 5.68 -1.14 2.36
N ASN A 8 4.69 -1.90 2.84
CA ASN A 8 3.30 -1.72 2.43
C ASN A 8 2.68 -0.67 3.35
N GLN A 9 2.80 0.61 2.98
CA GLN A 9 2.34 1.70 3.81
C GLN A 9 0.82 1.74 3.85
N HIS A 10 0.27 1.65 5.05
CA HIS A 10 -1.14 1.87 5.31
C HIS A 10 -1.43 3.36 5.25
N LEU A 11 -2.50 3.76 4.58
CA LEU A 11 -2.90 5.16 4.40
C LEU A 11 -4.40 5.32 4.67
N ILE A 12 -4.82 6.54 4.98
CA ILE A 12 -6.23 6.90 5.11
C ILE A 12 -6.56 7.85 3.95
N ASP A 13 -7.65 7.56 3.23
CA ASP A 13 -8.13 8.41 2.14
C ASP A 13 -8.86 9.64 2.70
N PRO A 14 -8.30 10.86 2.53
CA PRO A 14 -8.90 12.08 3.04
C PRO A 14 -10.19 12.48 2.31
N GLU A 15 -10.44 12.02 1.08
CA GLU A 15 -11.68 12.35 0.34
C GLU A 15 -12.90 11.67 0.95
N ILE A 16 -12.70 10.48 1.52
CA ILE A 16 -13.77 9.60 2.04
C ILE A 16 -13.80 9.62 3.57
N CYS A 17 -12.74 10.07 4.23
CA CYS A 17 -12.65 10.13 5.68
C CYS A 17 -13.58 11.20 6.25
N ILE A 18 -14.54 10.78 7.09
CA ILE A 18 -15.46 11.68 7.80
C ILE A 18 -14.91 12.16 9.15
N ARG A 19 -13.62 11.93 9.43
CA ARG A 19 -12.91 12.44 10.63
C ARG A 19 -13.55 12.04 11.97
N CYS A 20 -14.08 10.82 12.05
CA CYS A 20 -14.86 10.34 13.20
C CYS A 20 -14.05 9.87 14.41
N ASN A 21 -12.70 9.91 14.37
CA ASN A 21 -11.78 9.47 15.44
C ASN A 21 -11.77 7.96 15.76
N THR A 22 -12.66 7.14 15.18
CA THR A 22 -12.75 5.71 15.52
C THR A 22 -11.44 4.95 15.32
N CYS A 23 -10.73 5.20 14.21
CA CYS A 23 -9.50 4.48 13.87
C CYS A 23 -8.37 4.79 14.86
N GLU A 24 -8.21 6.05 15.28
CA GLU A 24 -7.21 6.44 16.27
C GLU A 24 -7.52 5.85 17.65
N ALA A 25 -8.77 5.95 18.09
CA ALA A 25 -9.20 5.45 19.39
C ALA A 25 -9.02 3.92 19.55
N ILE A 26 -9.12 3.15 18.47
CA ILE A 26 -8.99 1.69 18.51
C ILE A 26 -7.56 1.18 18.27
N CYS A 27 -6.65 2.02 17.77
CA CYS A 27 -5.31 1.58 17.40
C CYS A 27 -4.49 1.20 18.64
N PRO A 28 -4.14 -0.08 18.86
CA PRO A 28 -3.52 -0.54 20.11
C PRO A 28 -2.06 -0.06 20.26
N VAL A 29 -1.43 0.36 19.17
CA VAL A 29 -0.03 0.80 19.12
C VAL A 29 0.12 2.30 18.90
N GLY A 30 -0.99 3.07 18.83
CA GLY A 30 -0.93 4.52 18.62
C GLY A 30 -0.34 4.95 17.27
N ALA A 31 -0.48 4.10 16.25
CA ALA A 31 0.03 4.34 14.90
C ALA A 31 -0.81 5.34 14.09
N ILE A 32 -1.91 5.85 14.62
CA ILE A 32 -2.78 6.82 13.95
C ILE A 32 -2.71 8.13 14.72
N THR A 33 -2.72 9.23 13.99
CA THR A 33 -2.77 10.59 14.53
C THR A 33 -3.58 11.46 13.60
N HIS A 34 -4.01 12.63 14.08
CA HIS A 34 -4.73 13.59 13.25
C HIS A 34 -4.32 15.04 13.53
N ASP A 35 -4.69 15.91 12.62
CA ASP A 35 -4.82 17.36 12.83
C ASP A 35 -6.27 17.82 12.55
N SER A 36 -6.51 19.11 12.36
CA SER A 36 -7.84 19.63 12.04
C SER A 36 -8.40 19.15 10.69
N ASN A 37 -7.54 18.67 9.80
CA ASN A 37 -7.86 18.34 8.42
C ASN A 37 -7.88 16.83 8.19
N ASN A 38 -6.90 16.07 8.67
CA ASN A 38 -6.71 14.69 8.25
C ASN A 38 -6.35 13.76 9.40
N TYR A 39 -6.74 12.49 9.24
CA TYR A 39 -6.22 11.36 10.02
C TYR A 39 -5.19 10.63 9.16
N VAL A 40 -4.05 10.26 9.73
CA VAL A 40 -2.92 9.68 9.00
C VAL A 40 -2.28 8.54 9.77
N VAL A 41 -1.57 7.66 9.07
CA VAL A 41 -0.91 6.49 9.68
C VAL A 41 0.61 6.71 9.73
N LYS A 42 1.19 6.51 10.91
CA LYS A 42 2.62 6.51 11.17
C LYS A 42 3.21 5.18 10.69
N ALA A 43 3.90 5.19 9.55
CA ALA A 43 4.41 3.98 8.91
C ALA A 43 5.42 3.21 9.78
N ASP A 44 6.17 3.92 10.61
CA ASP A 44 7.18 3.40 11.54
C ASP A 44 6.59 2.79 12.82
N VAL A 45 5.33 3.11 13.14
CA VAL A 45 4.62 2.59 14.32
C VAL A 45 3.60 1.50 13.96
N CYS A 46 3.02 1.58 12.76
CA CYS A 46 2.03 0.60 12.30
C CYS A 46 2.63 -0.81 12.26
N ASN A 47 1.98 -1.75 12.94
CA ASN A 47 2.40 -3.15 13.00
C ASN A 47 1.46 -4.10 12.24
N PHE A 48 0.61 -3.55 11.37
CA PHE A 48 -0.27 -4.32 10.48
C PHE A 48 -1.32 -5.21 11.18
N CYS A 49 -1.74 -4.85 12.39
CA CYS A 49 -2.74 -5.64 13.15
C CYS A 49 -4.18 -5.53 12.62
N MET A 50 -4.47 -4.62 11.69
CA MET A 50 -5.78 -4.41 11.05
C MET A 50 -6.93 -4.03 11.99
N ALA A 51 -6.69 -3.71 13.26
CA ALA A 51 -7.74 -3.39 14.23
C ALA A 51 -8.59 -2.17 13.86
N CYS A 52 -8.02 -1.23 13.10
CA CYS A 52 -8.67 0.01 12.67
C CYS A 52 -9.55 -0.14 11.43
N VAL A 53 -9.40 -1.23 10.64
CA VAL A 53 -10.12 -1.40 9.37
C VAL A 53 -11.60 -1.75 9.58
N PRO A 54 -11.98 -2.82 10.32
CA PRO A 54 -13.38 -3.18 10.52
C PRO A 54 -14.30 -2.08 11.08
N PRO A 55 -13.87 -1.25 12.06
CA PRO A 55 -14.75 -0.24 12.64
C PRO A 55 -14.85 1.07 11.81
N CYS A 56 -14.11 1.21 10.70
CA CYS A 56 -14.18 2.42 9.88
C CYS A 56 -15.48 2.43 9.04
N PRO A 57 -16.44 3.33 9.32
CA PRO A 57 -17.77 3.29 8.70
C PRO A 57 -17.75 3.64 7.19
N THR A 58 -16.72 4.33 6.73
CA THR A 58 -16.59 4.73 5.33
C THR A 58 -15.59 3.89 4.54
N GLY A 59 -14.87 2.98 5.20
CA GLY A 59 -13.77 2.23 4.58
C GLY A 59 -12.54 3.08 4.19
N SER A 60 -12.52 4.39 4.46
CA SER A 60 -11.41 5.29 4.08
C SER A 60 -10.02 4.84 4.51
N ILE A 61 -9.90 4.06 5.59
CA ILE A 61 -8.62 3.57 6.08
C ILE A 61 -8.08 2.38 5.30
N ASP A 62 -8.86 1.64 4.50
CA ASP A 62 -8.38 0.43 3.82
C ASP A 62 -7.58 0.72 2.54
N ASN A 63 -6.49 1.46 2.69
CA ASN A 63 -5.58 1.81 1.60
C ASN A 63 -4.15 1.36 1.93
N TRP A 64 -3.52 0.70 0.97
CA TRP A 64 -2.20 0.09 1.09
C TRP A 64 -1.36 0.43 -0.13
N ARG A 65 -0.15 0.96 0.09
CA ARG A 65 0.77 1.34 -0.98
C ARG A 65 2.14 0.69 -0.77
N PRO A 66 2.63 -0.14 -1.72
CA PRO A 66 4.03 -0.52 -1.70
C PRO A 66 4.87 0.74 -1.97
N VAL A 67 5.77 1.07 -1.06
CA VAL A 67 6.68 2.20 -1.20
C VAL A 67 8.08 1.80 -0.73
N PRO A 68 9.15 2.24 -1.41
CA PRO A 68 10.50 2.11 -0.88
C PRO A 68 10.60 2.86 0.46
N ILE A 69 11.31 2.32 1.46
CA ILE A 69 11.41 2.96 2.79
C ILE A 69 11.88 4.42 2.70
N HIS A 70 12.85 4.70 1.82
CA HIS A 70 13.36 6.06 1.61
C HIS A 70 12.36 7.02 0.93
N LYS A 71 11.22 6.52 0.44
CA LYS A 71 10.10 7.30 -0.11
C LYS A 71 8.80 7.08 0.68
N ALA A 72 8.87 6.54 1.89
CA ALA A 72 7.69 6.40 2.73
C ALA A 72 7.07 7.78 2.99
N TYR A 73 5.74 7.87 2.86
CA TYR A 73 5.04 9.13 3.06
C TYR A 73 5.11 9.54 4.52
N THR A 74 5.65 10.71 4.77
CA THR A 74 5.76 11.29 6.11
C THR A 74 4.38 11.68 6.65
N ILE A 75 4.29 11.89 7.96
CA ILE A 75 3.06 12.39 8.60
C ILE A 75 2.66 13.74 7.99
N GLU A 76 3.63 14.64 7.77
CA GLU A 76 3.38 15.98 7.25
C GLU A 76 2.84 15.97 5.82
N GLU A 77 3.40 15.11 4.95
CA GLU A 77 2.86 14.93 3.59
C GLU A 77 1.42 14.41 3.65
N GLN A 78 1.18 13.35 4.42
CA GLN A 78 -0.16 12.75 4.55
C GLN A 78 -1.21 13.77 5.04
N LEU A 79 -0.84 14.63 6.01
CA LEU A 79 -1.74 15.64 6.54
C LEU A 79 -2.07 16.74 5.52
N GLY A 80 -1.20 16.97 4.53
CA GLY A 80 -1.38 17.98 3.49
C GLY A 80 -2.23 17.53 2.28
N TRP A 81 -2.74 16.31 2.27
CA TRP A 81 -3.47 15.76 1.13
C TRP A 81 -4.96 16.02 1.20
N GLU A 82 -5.52 16.51 0.09
CA GLU A 82 -6.97 16.57 -0.12
C GLU A 82 -7.49 15.26 -0.77
N SER A 83 -6.60 14.52 -1.43
CA SER A 83 -6.85 13.19 -2.01
C SER A 83 -5.60 12.34 -2.00
N LEU A 84 -5.78 11.01 -2.06
CA LEU A 84 -4.64 10.11 -2.11
C LEU A 84 -3.80 10.37 -3.37
N PRO A 85 -2.46 10.51 -3.23
CA PRO A 85 -1.59 10.62 -4.38
C PRO A 85 -1.66 9.34 -5.23
N ALA A 86 -1.35 9.49 -6.52
CA ALA A 86 -1.26 8.37 -7.43
C ALA A 86 -0.25 7.32 -6.89
N PRO A 87 -0.53 6.02 -7.01
CA PRO A 87 0.44 4.98 -6.70
C PRO A 87 1.72 5.17 -7.53
N LEU A 88 2.87 4.82 -6.95
CA LEU A 88 4.10 4.71 -7.72
C LEU A 88 3.92 3.73 -8.87
N SER A 89 4.44 4.08 -10.04
CA SER A 89 4.41 3.20 -11.21
C SER A 89 5.26 1.94 -10.98
N ASP A 90 4.97 0.88 -11.72
CA ASP A 90 5.72 -0.37 -11.66
C ASP A 90 7.21 -0.16 -11.98
N GLU A 91 7.52 0.77 -12.88
CA GLU A 91 8.88 1.14 -13.27
C GLU A 91 9.63 1.81 -12.11
N GLU A 92 8.97 2.72 -11.39
CA GLU A 92 9.55 3.37 -10.21
C GLU A 92 9.75 2.40 -9.05
N LEU A 93 8.80 1.48 -8.87
CA LEU A 93 8.88 0.41 -7.88
C LEU A 93 10.05 -0.53 -8.22
N GLN A 94 10.17 -0.98 -9.48
CA GLN A 94 11.27 -1.83 -9.94
C GLN A 94 12.62 -1.12 -9.84
N ALA A 95 12.70 0.16 -10.23
CA ALA A 95 13.91 0.97 -10.09
C ALA A 95 14.35 1.11 -8.63
N ALA A 96 13.41 1.09 -7.69
CA ALA A 96 13.71 1.10 -6.26
C ALA A 96 13.99 -0.29 -5.67
N GLY A 97 14.01 -1.35 -6.48
CA GLY A 97 14.26 -2.72 -6.05
C GLY A 97 13.03 -3.43 -5.46
N VAL A 98 11.83 -2.86 -5.64
CA VAL A 98 10.57 -3.52 -5.33
C VAL A 98 10.31 -4.56 -6.40
N VAL A 99 10.68 -5.81 -6.14
CA VAL A 99 10.26 -6.92 -6.99
C VAL A 99 8.79 -7.18 -6.69
N ALA A 100 7.93 -6.96 -7.68
CA ALA A 100 6.54 -7.42 -7.63
C ALA A 100 6.58 -8.94 -7.33
N GLN A 101 6.04 -9.32 -6.17
CA GLN A 101 5.85 -10.73 -5.87
C GLN A 101 4.79 -11.25 -6.86
N ASP A 102 5.15 -12.34 -7.54
CA ASP A 102 4.37 -13.19 -8.46
C ASP A 102 4.67 -12.95 -9.96
N ALA A 103 5.68 -13.56 -10.58
CA ALA A 103 6.18 -14.93 -10.39
C ALA A 103 5.10 -16.04 -10.42
N ILE A 104 4.00 -15.85 -11.15
CA ILE A 104 3.11 -16.97 -11.58
C ILE A 104 2.75 -16.88 -13.08
N THR A 105 2.78 -15.70 -13.71
CA THR A 105 2.26 -15.54 -15.10
C THR A 105 3.21 -16.00 -16.21
N GLN A 106 4.53 -16.04 -15.99
CA GLN A 106 5.48 -16.30 -17.08
C GLN A 106 5.79 -17.79 -17.34
N ALA A 107 5.32 -18.70 -16.48
CA ALA A 107 5.48 -20.14 -16.67
C ALA A 107 4.38 -20.78 -17.54
N ALA A 108 3.22 -20.11 -17.69
CA ALA A 108 2.08 -20.66 -18.43
C ALA A 108 2.14 -20.40 -19.95
N THR A 109 2.80 -19.33 -20.39
CA THR A 109 2.74 -18.88 -21.80
C THR A 109 3.72 -19.61 -22.71
N THR A 110 4.81 -20.18 -22.19
CA THR A 110 5.81 -20.91 -23.00
C THR A 110 5.46 -22.39 -23.21
N ALA A 111 4.60 -22.98 -22.38
CA ALA A 111 4.17 -24.37 -22.53
C ALA A 111 3.05 -24.56 -23.57
N ALA A 112 2.21 -23.55 -23.81
CA ALA A 112 1.04 -23.67 -24.68
C ALA A 112 1.35 -23.62 -26.18
N SER A 113 2.48 -23.03 -26.60
CA SER A 113 2.81 -22.87 -28.03
C SER A 113 3.57 -24.04 -28.66
N ALA A 114 4.03 -25.02 -27.88
CA ALA A 114 4.82 -26.14 -28.38
C ALA A 114 3.99 -27.41 -28.71
N ALA A 115 2.74 -27.51 -28.21
CA ALA A 115 1.97 -28.75 -28.30
C ALA A 115 1.14 -28.93 -29.59
N SER A 116 1.00 -27.91 -30.44
CA SER A 116 0.12 -27.98 -31.63
C SER A 116 0.83 -28.26 -32.96
N ALA A 117 2.17 -28.40 -32.97
CA ALA A 117 2.94 -28.47 -34.21
C ALA A 117 3.42 -29.88 -34.64
N ALA A 118 3.02 -30.95 -33.94
CA ALA A 118 3.54 -32.30 -34.22
C ALA A 118 2.43 -33.37 -34.30
N THR A 119 1.52 -33.28 -35.28
CA THR A 119 0.75 -34.43 -35.77
C THR A 119 0.33 -34.19 -37.22
N THR A 120 1.24 -34.45 -38.16
CA THR A 120 0.90 -34.77 -39.57
C THR A 120 2.08 -35.50 -40.20
N ALA A 121 2.08 -36.82 -40.07
CA ALA A 121 2.81 -37.78 -40.91
C ALA A 121 2.03 -39.09 -40.90
#